data_AF-A0A355BHL3-F1
#
_entry.id   AF-A0A355BHL3-F1
#
_cell.length_a   1.000
_cell.length_b   1.000
_cell.length_c   1.000
_cell.angle_alpha   90.00
_cell.angle_beta   90.00
_cell.angle_gamma   90.00
#
_symmetry.space_group_name_H-M   'P 1'
#
loop_
_entity.id
_entity.type
_entity.pdbx_description
1 polymer ?
#
loop_
_entity_poly.entity_id
_entity_poly.type
_entity_poly.pdbx_seq_one_letter_code
_entity_poly.pdbx_strand_id
1 'polypeptide(L)'
;MRSKRSLLVLLPLLLLLAPLSGQVAVAAEPQGTGSVEYNRIAPTVPLVNAVGVKDFAFLNKFIGADNNSVFNLAPEFKRTHDRGSAEAPERLVFGTTFRHEDDDNTYDVTYTYKLPTELEAPAEKGDLQIALLANLTNDHHWNVERHWDKLTAYPVVSVSTWSRDILKYDTSDYKGDTTQTVGRYKFAPLGCLDHLNLWFEAWGAVCTCGSSKVSNINIILADTAGPRVTSVVASKEPDGQGGPYFQPGDTMYITMTFDESIRFADDRAMPLANAPKLKLELRGIADNVVKNVAAEASLLSLNGNKLTFSYQVPATYILPEGSVNTNFYVASIAPYTEQTTWVSSNETFELKLFGKNGAAGNYLNHSSKTTSLIVDTAGNPIDISKSTRNLQAAAYLDGIAPEIMSIEIAGKTDAGDGGLASNLYARLGE
;
A
#
# COMPACT_ATOMS: atom_id res chain seq x y z
N MET A 1 -9.40 -12.90 91.89
CA MET A 1 -8.84 -11.57 92.17
C MET A 1 -7.69 -11.27 91.22
N ARG A 2 -7.85 -10.17 90.45
CA ARG A 2 -6.84 -9.12 90.17
C ARG A 2 -5.40 -9.59 89.84
N SER A 3 -4.94 -9.35 88.60
CA SER A 3 -4.19 -8.13 88.17
C SER A 3 -2.74 -8.18 88.66
N LYS A 4 -1.67 -7.86 87.93
CA LYS A 4 -1.40 -7.03 86.74
C LYS A 4 0.12 -7.22 86.48
N ARG A 5 0.60 -7.36 85.23
CA ARG A 5 1.25 -6.29 84.40
C ARG A 5 2.50 -5.68 85.08
N SER A 6 3.68 -5.48 84.49
CA SER A 6 4.18 -5.29 83.11
C SER A 6 5.73 -5.26 83.18
N LEU A 7 6.52 -5.41 82.10
CA LEU A 7 7.00 -4.34 81.18
C LEU A 7 7.80 -5.05 80.05
N LEU A 8 7.45 -4.90 78.76
CA LEU A 8 7.94 -3.90 77.78
C LEU A 8 9.43 -4.09 77.42
N VAL A 9 9.80 -4.34 76.15
CA VAL A 9 10.06 -3.38 75.05
C VAL A 9 10.45 -4.26 73.82
N LEU A 10 10.01 -4.13 72.55
CA LEU A 10 10.16 -3.04 71.57
C LEU A 10 9.28 -3.33 70.30
N LEU A 11 8.70 -2.26 69.72
CA LEU A 11 7.86 -2.13 68.49
C LEU A 11 8.69 -2.22 67.17
N PRO A 12 8.18 -2.10 65.91
CA PRO A 12 6.80 -1.97 65.39
C PRO A 12 6.46 -2.72 64.06
N LEU A 13 5.25 -2.49 63.54
CA LEU A 13 4.85 -2.47 62.11
C LEU A 13 4.06 -3.67 61.56
N LEU A 14 2.73 -3.66 61.75
CA LEU A 14 1.78 -4.22 60.80
C LEU A 14 0.41 -3.55 61.02
N LEU A 15 0.20 -2.46 60.29
CA LEU A 15 -1.06 -1.75 60.15
C LEU A 15 -1.46 -1.84 58.68
N LEU A 16 -2.76 -2.11 58.47
CA LEU A 16 -3.53 -2.00 57.21
C LEU A 16 -3.58 -3.24 56.31
N LEU A 17 -4.32 -4.25 56.77
CA LEU A 17 -5.10 -5.13 55.89
C LEU A 17 -6.33 -4.37 55.40
N ALA A 18 -6.27 -3.85 54.17
CA ALA A 18 -7.45 -3.55 53.37
C ALA A 18 -7.61 -4.65 52.30
N PRO A 19 -8.83 -5.11 51.98
CA PRO A 19 -9.02 -5.98 50.84
C PRO A 19 -8.76 -5.16 49.58
N LEU A 20 -7.72 -5.52 48.81
CA LEU A 20 -7.57 -5.05 47.44
C LEU A 20 -8.75 -5.59 46.65
N SER A 21 -9.75 -4.72 46.49
CA SER A 21 -10.79 -4.83 45.48
C SER A 21 -10.11 -4.99 44.12
N GLY A 22 -10.62 -5.95 43.34
CA GLY A 22 -10.14 -6.25 42.00
C GLY A 22 -10.12 -4.99 41.14
N GLN A 23 -8.92 -4.45 40.91
CA GLN A 23 -8.68 -3.60 39.76
C GLN A 23 -8.47 -4.52 38.57
N VAL A 24 -9.43 -4.46 37.66
CA VAL A 24 -9.38 -5.02 36.32
C VAL A 24 -8.09 -4.52 35.67
N ALA A 25 -7.14 -5.41 35.41
CA ALA A 25 -6.09 -5.14 34.45
C ALA A 25 -6.72 -5.20 33.05
N VAL A 26 -7.45 -4.14 32.68
CA VAL A 26 -7.57 -3.78 31.27
C VAL A 26 -6.12 -3.57 30.84
N ALA A 27 -5.67 -4.27 29.80
CA ALA A 27 -4.35 -4.03 29.22
C ALA A 27 -4.16 -2.52 29.13
N ALA A 28 -3.21 -1.98 29.90
CA ALA A 28 -2.96 -0.56 29.88
C ALA A 28 -2.56 -0.24 28.44
N GLU A 29 -3.45 0.41 27.70
CA GLU A 29 -3.06 1.00 26.44
C GLU A 29 -1.87 1.89 26.75
N PRO A 30 -0.73 1.74 26.04
CA PRO A 30 0.27 2.78 26.10
C PRO A 30 -0.43 4.03 25.56
N GLN A 31 -0.83 4.93 26.45
CA GLN A 31 -1.20 6.30 26.14
C GLN A 31 0.09 6.99 25.71
N GLY A 32 0.58 6.62 24.52
CA GLY A 32 1.77 7.17 23.93
C GLY A 32 1.48 8.62 23.57
N THR A 33 2.13 9.55 24.28
CA THR A 33 2.34 10.90 23.77
C THR A 33 3.25 10.78 22.55
N GLY A 34 2.66 10.55 21.38
CA GLY A 34 3.39 10.27 20.14
C GLY A 34 2.48 10.10 18.93
N SER A 35 3.08 10.01 17.76
CA SER A 35 2.42 9.72 16.49
C SER A 35 2.85 8.36 15.96
N VAL A 36 1.98 7.73 15.17
CA VAL A 36 2.34 6.57 14.34
C VAL A 36 3.55 6.96 13.50
N GLU A 37 4.57 6.11 13.47
CA GLU A 37 5.71 6.32 12.59
C GLU A 37 5.23 6.21 11.14
N TYR A 38 5.38 7.29 10.37
CA TYR A 38 4.78 7.41 9.04
C TYR A 38 5.84 7.69 7.98
N ASN A 39 6.43 6.61 7.46
CA ASN A 39 7.49 6.61 6.46
C ASN A 39 6.95 6.10 5.12
N ARG A 40 5.95 6.81 4.56
CA ARG A 40 5.38 6.45 3.25
C ARG A 40 6.29 6.85 2.09
N ILE A 41 6.09 6.22 0.93
CA ILE A 41 6.71 6.69 -0.32
C ILE A 41 5.86 7.82 -0.91
N ALA A 42 6.50 8.93 -1.28
CA ALA A 42 5.81 10.07 -1.88
C ALA A 42 5.60 9.87 -3.39
N PRO A 43 4.39 10.14 -3.93
CA PRO A 43 4.19 10.11 -5.37
C PRO A 43 5.04 11.20 -6.02
N THR A 44 5.91 10.82 -6.95
CA THR A 44 6.68 11.79 -7.76
C THR A 44 5.94 12.23 -9.01
N VAL A 45 4.94 11.46 -9.44
CA VAL A 45 4.14 11.73 -10.65
C VAL A 45 2.65 11.70 -10.37
N PRO A 46 1.84 12.44 -11.17
CA PRO A 46 0.40 12.38 -11.04
C PRO A 46 -0.12 11.01 -11.47
N LEU A 47 -1.00 10.42 -10.66
CA LEU A 47 -1.58 9.12 -10.90
C LEU A 47 -3.08 9.18 -10.62
N VAL A 48 -3.87 8.77 -11.60
CA VAL A 48 -5.34 8.72 -11.46
C VAL A 48 -5.72 7.38 -10.82
N ASN A 49 -6.63 7.38 -9.86
CA ASN A 49 -7.13 6.16 -9.24
C ASN A 49 -8.29 5.52 -10.03
N ALA A 50 -8.71 4.32 -9.65
CA ALA A 50 -9.75 3.55 -10.34
C ALA A 50 -11.11 4.27 -10.45
N VAL A 51 -11.43 5.12 -9.46
CA VAL A 51 -12.65 5.94 -9.46
C VAL A 51 -12.52 7.08 -10.46
N GLY A 52 -11.39 7.81 -10.44
CA GLY A 52 -11.12 8.94 -11.33
C GLY A 52 -11.13 8.55 -12.81
N VAL A 53 -10.66 7.35 -13.17
CA VAL A 53 -10.74 6.82 -14.54
C VAL A 53 -12.17 6.72 -15.06
N LYS A 54 -13.17 6.60 -14.19
CA LYS A 54 -14.59 6.43 -14.55
C LYS A 54 -15.42 7.71 -14.35
N ASP A 55 -14.87 8.74 -13.70
CA ASP A 55 -15.56 9.99 -13.40
C ASP A 55 -15.33 11.01 -14.53
N PHE A 56 -16.29 11.09 -15.47
CA PHE A 56 -16.22 12.05 -16.57
C PHE A 56 -16.15 13.51 -16.12
N ALA A 57 -16.71 13.89 -14.96
CA ALA A 57 -16.64 15.25 -14.46
C ALA A 57 -15.22 15.57 -13.96
N PHE A 58 -14.60 14.65 -13.23
CA PHE A 58 -13.18 14.71 -12.87
C PHE A 58 -12.31 14.79 -14.11
N LEU A 59 -12.50 13.86 -15.06
CA LEU A 59 -11.71 13.79 -16.28
C LEU A 59 -11.83 15.09 -17.09
N ASN A 60 -13.02 15.62 -17.33
CA ASN A 60 -13.17 16.89 -18.06
C ASN A 60 -12.55 18.10 -17.35
N LYS A 61 -12.53 18.12 -16.02
CA LYS A 61 -12.04 19.27 -15.24
C LYS A 61 -10.53 19.26 -15.05
N PHE A 62 -9.94 18.08 -14.82
CA PHE A 62 -8.53 17.95 -14.45
C PHE A 62 -7.67 17.28 -15.54
N ILE A 63 -8.32 16.77 -16.60
CA ILE A 63 -7.69 16.08 -17.72
C ILE A 63 -8.16 16.67 -19.06
N GLY A 64 -7.30 17.51 -19.65
CA GLY A 64 -7.38 17.89 -21.06
C GLY A 64 -8.46 18.91 -21.43
N ALA A 65 -8.10 20.18 -21.36
CA ALA A 65 -8.67 21.25 -22.21
C ALA A 65 -7.75 22.48 -22.33
N ASP A 66 -6.75 22.62 -21.46
CA ASP A 66 -5.78 23.73 -21.42
C ASP A 66 -4.44 23.30 -20.79
N ASN A 67 -3.46 24.23 -20.75
CA ASN A 67 -2.15 24.06 -20.10
C ASN A 67 -2.23 23.77 -18.57
N ASN A 68 -3.44 23.65 -17.98
CA ASN A 68 -3.65 23.43 -16.54
C ASN A 68 -3.97 21.98 -16.16
N SER A 69 -3.83 21.02 -17.07
CA SER A 69 -4.03 19.59 -16.77
C SER A 69 -3.14 19.15 -15.60
N VAL A 70 -3.78 18.81 -14.48
CA VAL A 70 -3.10 18.44 -13.22
C VAL A 70 -2.46 17.06 -13.32
N PHE A 71 -3.04 16.18 -14.16
CA PHE A 71 -2.62 14.80 -14.34
C PHE A 71 -1.88 14.54 -15.66
N ASN A 72 -1.31 15.59 -16.29
CA ASN A 72 -0.52 15.40 -17.52
C ASN A 72 0.91 14.94 -17.19
N LEU A 73 1.22 13.73 -17.65
CA LEU A 73 2.52 13.07 -17.54
C LEU A 73 3.48 13.44 -18.68
N ALA A 74 3.02 14.09 -19.76
CA ALA A 74 3.86 14.44 -20.91
C ALA A 74 5.19 15.12 -20.52
N PRO A 75 5.24 16.07 -19.55
CA PRO A 75 6.51 16.68 -19.10
C PRO A 75 7.59 15.73 -18.59
N GLU A 76 7.25 14.49 -18.23
CA GLU A 76 8.20 13.48 -17.80
C GLU A 76 8.89 12.74 -18.95
N PHE A 77 8.33 12.81 -20.15
CA PHE A 77 8.91 12.25 -21.36
C PHE A 77 10.04 13.13 -21.89
N LYS A 78 11.23 12.54 -22.04
CA LYS A 78 12.44 13.20 -22.56
C LYS A 78 12.72 12.77 -23.98
N ARG A 79 13.09 13.73 -24.83
CA ARG A 79 13.40 13.49 -26.24
C ARG A 79 14.62 12.58 -26.36
N THR A 80 14.50 11.54 -27.17
CA THR A 80 15.57 10.59 -27.49
C THR A 80 15.87 10.56 -28.98
N HIS A 81 14.90 10.95 -29.81
CA HIS A 81 15.05 11.11 -31.26
C HIS A 81 14.25 12.31 -31.76
N ASP A 82 14.83 13.03 -32.70
CA ASP A 82 14.12 14.01 -33.51
C ASP A 82 14.73 14.14 -34.90
N ARG A 83 13.85 14.20 -35.90
CA ARG A 83 14.18 14.48 -37.29
C ARG A 83 13.06 15.27 -37.93
N GLY A 84 13.40 16.30 -38.72
CA GLY A 84 12.46 16.99 -39.62
C GLY A 84 11.31 17.71 -38.94
N SER A 85 11.36 17.93 -37.63
CA SER A 85 10.34 18.64 -36.87
C SER A 85 10.75 20.08 -36.60
N ALA A 86 9.90 21.04 -36.94
CA ALA A 86 10.13 22.46 -36.64
C ALA A 86 10.23 22.75 -35.13
N GLU A 87 9.57 21.93 -34.31
CA GLU A 87 9.56 22.03 -32.86
C GLU A 87 9.79 20.64 -32.26
N ALA A 88 10.85 20.48 -31.45
CA ALA A 88 11.11 19.25 -30.72
C ALA A 88 11.76 19.60 -29.37
N PRO A 89 11.00 20.04 -28.36
CA PRO A 89 11.60 20.41 -27.07
C PRO A 89 12.30 19.23 -26.39
N GLU A 90 13.23 19.49 -25.46
CA GLU A 90 13.90 18.42 -24.70
C GLU A 90 12.89 17.55 -23.92
N ARG A 91 11.77 18.15 -23.47
CA ARG A 91 10.66 17.48 -22.79
C ARG A 91 9.34 17.84 -23.44
N LEU A 92 8.41 16.89 -23.53
CA LEU A 92 7.07 17.20 -24.03
C LEU A 92 6.38 18.20 -23.11
N VAL A 93 5.59 19.08 -23.67
CA VAL A 93 4.65 19.92 -22.93
C VAL A 93 3.30 19.87 -23.62
N PHE A 94 2.23 20.24 -22.92
CA PHE A 94 0.89 20.20 -23.50
C PHE A 94 0.82 20.97 -24.84
N GLY A 95 1.43 22.15 -24.91
CA GLY A 95 1.44 22.98 -26.12
C GLY A 95 2.43 22.55 -27.22
N THR A 96 3.17 21.45 -27.05
CA THR A 96 4.12 20.99 -28.08
C THR A 96 3.38 20.70 -29.40
N THR A 97 3.88 21.24 -30.50
CA THR A 97 3.32 21.03 -31.83
C THR A 97 4.37 20.47 -32.78
N PHE A 98 4.26 19.20 -33.13
CA PHE A 98 5.13 18.58 -34.14
C PHE A 98 4.58 18.85 -35.53
N ARG A 99 5.42 19.38 -36.41
CA ARG A 99 5.12 19.66 -37.82
C ARG A 99 6.43 19.67 -38.61
N HIS A 100 6.31 19.58 -39.93
CA HIS A 100 7.43 19.66 -40.86
C HIS A 100 8.30 20.91 -40.60
N GLU A 101 9.61 20.72 -40.52
CA GLU A 101 10.62 21.80 -40.47
C GLU A 101 10.77 22.47 -41.84
N ASP A 102 10.75 21.65 -42.89
CA ASP A 102 10.87 22.03 -44.29
C ASP A 102 10.02 21.08 -45.16
N ASP A 103 9.93 21.36 -46.46
CA ASP A 103 9.17 20.52 -47.38
C ASP A 103 9.87 19.18 -47.74
N ASP A 104 11.11 18.99 -47.28
CA ASP A 104 12.00 17.87 -47.60
C ASP A 104 11.90 16.71 -46.60
N ASN A 105 11.44 16.97 -45.37
CA ASN A 105 11.42 15.97 -44.32
C ASN A 105 10.03 15.81 -43.69
N THR A 106 9.59 14.57 -43.51
CA THR A 106 8.57 14.26 -42.52
C THR A 106 9.16 14.47 -41.12
N TYR A 107 8.37 15.04 -40.21
CA TYR A 107 8.76 15.00 -38.79
C TYR A 107 8.65 13.56 -38.28
N ASP A 108 9.61 13.17 -37.44
CA ASP A 108 9.63 11.91 -36.70
C ASP A 108 10.34 12.20 -35.37
N VAL A 109 9.62 12.02 -34.27
CA VAL A 109 10.12 12.31 -32.93
C VAL A 109 9.80 11.18 -31.98
N THR A 110 10.75 10.88 -31.10
CA THR A 110 10.60 9.89 -30.03
C THR A 110 10.97 10.52 -28.70
N TYR A 111 10.13 10.26 -27.70
CA TYR A 111 10.40 10.61 -26.32
C TYR A 111 10.24 9.38 -25.44
N THR A 112 11.04 9.29 -24.39
CA THR A 112 11.02 8.16 -23.47
C THR A 112 10.80 8.64 -22.04
N TYR A 113 10.03 7.88 -21.28
CA TYR A 113 9.81 8.07 -19.86
C TYR A 113 10.05 6.75 -19.12
N LYS A 114 10.94 6.78 -18.13
CA LYS A 114 11.15 5.65 -17.22
C LYS A 114 10.24 5.84 -16.00
N LEU A 115 9.33 4.88 -15.77
CA LEU A 115 8.51 4.85 -14.57
C LEU A 115 9.41 4.87 -13.32
N PRO A 116 9.07 5.66 -12.30
CA PRO A 116 9.84 5.76 -11.08
C PRO A 116 9.63 4.50 -10.23
N THR A 117 10.54 4.28 -9.29
CA THR A 117 10.63 3.03 -8.50
C THR A 117 9.35 2.71 -7.72
N GLU A 118 8.61 3.72 -7.29
CA GLU A 118 7.34 3.53 -6.58
C GLU A 118 6.22 2.93 -7.43
N LEU A 119 6.35 2.97 -8.77
CA LEU A 119 5.38 2.41 -9.71
C LEU A 119 5.80 1.03 -10.25
N GLU A 120 6.93 0.47 -9.82
CA GLU A 120 7.42 -0.84 -10.28
C GLU A 120 6.42 -1.94 -9.93
N ALA A 121 6.02 -2.01 -8.65
CA ALA A 121 5.07 -2.99 -8.17
C ALA A 121 3.71 -2.96 -8.93
N PRO A 122 3.00 -1.81 -9.05
CA PRO A 122 1.76 -1.78 -9.83
C PRO A 122 1.98 -2.04 -11.34
N ALA A 123 3.14 -1.67 -11.91
CA ALA A 123 3.47 -1.99 -13.30
C ALA A 123 3.68 -3.49 -13.53
N GLU A 124 4.40 -4.18 -12.66
CA GLU A 124 4.63 -5.63 -12.73
C GLU A 124 3.34 -6.43 -12.58
N LYS A 125 2.43 -5.97 -11.70
CA LYS A 125 1.10 -6.55 -11.52
C LYS A 125 0.16 -6.33 -12.71
N GLY A 126 0.43 -5.31 -13.53
CA GLY A 126 -0.42 -4.92 -14.64
C GLY A 126 -1.63 -4.07 -14.21
N ASP A 127 -1.53 -3.39 -13.06
CA ASP A 127 -2.60 -2.55 -12.51
C ASP A 127 -2.65 -1.16 -13.18
N LEU A 128 -1.56 -0.79 -13.87
CA LEU A 128 -1.40 0.49 -14.55
C LEU A 128 -2.10 0.53 -15.92
N GLN A 129 -2.74 1.67 -16.18
CA GLN A 129 -3.34 2.02 -17.47
C GLN A 129 -2.85 3.38 -17.94
N ILE A 130 -2.83 3.58 -19.26
CA ILE A 130 -2.42 4.83 -19.89
C ILE A 130 -3.48 5.35 -20.85
N ALA A 131 -3.65 6.66 -20.91
CA ALA A 131 -4.43 7.32 -21.94
C ALA A 131 -3.57 8.35 -22.67
N LEU A 132 -3.86 8.53 -23.96
CA LEU A 132 -3.22 9.52 -24.82
C LEU A 132 -4.30 10.36 -25.48
N LEU A 133 -4.24 11.67 -25.28
CA LEU A 133 -5.03 12.66 -25.98
C LEU A 133 -4.09 13.48 -26.87
N ALA A 134 -4.45 13.67 -28.13
CA ALA A 134 -3.74 14.56 -29.04
C ALA A 134 -4.71 15.11 -30.09
N ASN A 135 -4.34 16.25 -30.67
CA ASN A 135 -4.96 16.79 -31.87
C ASN A 135 -4.11 16.43 -33.09
N LEU A 136 -4.73 15.76 -34.05
CA LEU A 136 -4.11 15.34 -35.30
C LEU A 136 -4.71 16.16 -36.44
N THR A 137 -3.90 16.95 -37.14
CA THR A 137 -4.34 17.76 -38.27
C THR A 137 -3.76 17.26 -39.58
N ASN A 138 -4.64 16.89 -40.51
CA ASN A 138 -4.29 16.52 -41.87
C ASN A 138 -3.95 17.75 -42.70
N ASP A 139 -3.18 17.51 -43.75
CA ASP A 139 -2.92 18.52 -44.77
C ASP A 139 -3.06 17.89 -46.16
N HIS A 140 -4.13 18.25 -46.86
CA HIS A 140 -4.47 17.81 -48.20
C HIS A 140 -4.09 18.88 -49.22
N HIS A 141 -2.92 18.71 -49.82
CA HIS A 141 -2.31 19.73 -50.65
C HIS A 141 -1.86 19.18 -51.99
N TRP A 142 -1.41 20.11 -52.82
CA TRP A 142 -0.79 19.87 -54.11
C TRP A 142 0.54 20.62 -54.16
N ASN A 143 1.60 19.96 -54.61
CA ASN A 143 2.91 20.58 -54.74
C ASN A 143 3.54 20.22 -56.09
N VAL A 144 3.52 21.17 -57.03
CA VAL A 144 4.02 20.97 -58.41
C VAL A 144 5.49 20.54 -58.50
N GLU A 145 6.30 20.82 -57.48
CA GLU A 145 7.72 20.46 -57.48
C GLU A 145 7.95 19.02 -56.96
N ARG A 146 7.06 18.51 -56.09
CA ARG A 146 7.27 17.26 -55.35
C ARG A 146 6.29 16.15 -55.73
N HIS A 147 5.03 16.49 -55.95
CA HIS A 147 4.01 15.53 -56.36
C HIS A 147 2.91 16.20 -57.19
N TRP A 148 2.67 15.63 -58.37
CA TRP A 148 1.78 16.21 -59.37
C TRP A 148 0.30 15.94 -59.09
N ASP A 149 0.00 15.00 -58.20
CA ASP A 149 -1.35 14.68 -57.72
C ASP A 149 -1.62 15.33 -56.37
N LYS A 150 -2.90 15.47 -55.98
CA LYS A 150 -3.22 15.85 -54.60
C LYS A 150 -2.93 14.70 -53.66
N LEU A 151 -2.15 14.96 -52.62
CA LEU A 151 -1.85 14.02 -51.55
C LEU A 151 -2.37 14.55 -50.22
N THR A 152 -2.59 13.63 -49.27
CA THR A 152 -2.90 14.00 -47.89
C THR A 152 -1.78 13.50 -47.01
N ALA A 153 -1.12 14.41 -46.29
CA ALA A 153 -0.19 14.06 -45.23
C ALA A 153 -0.98 13.73 -43.95
N TYR A 154 -0.70 12.56 -43.37
CA TYR A 154 -1.42 12.05 -42.20
C TYR A 154 -0.50 12.05 -40.97
N PRO A 155 -0.81 12.84 -39.93
CA PRO A 155 -0.12 12.73 -38.65
C PRO A 155 -0.45 11.41 -37.96
N VAL A 156 0.54 10.84 -37.28
CA VAL A 156 0.40 9.65 -36.44
C VAL A 156 0.99 9.94 -35.08
N VAL A 157 0.38 9.38 -34.04
CA VAL A 157 0.90 9.41 -32.67
C VAL A 157 0.73 8.05 -32.03
N SER A 158 1.71 7.64 -31.23
CA SER A 158 1.65 6.41 -30.43
C SER A 158 2.20 6.61 -29.02
N VAL A 159 1.71 5.75 -28.12
CA VAL A 159 2.38 5.42 -26.87
C VAL A 159 2.59 3.91 -26.84
N SER A 160 3.82 3.50 -26.58
CA SER A 160 4.28 2.12 -26.65
C SER A 160 5.12 1.74 -25.43
N THR A 161 5.24 0.44 -25.22
CA THR A 161 6.29 -0.17 -24.39
C THR A 161 7.35 -0.75 -25.31
N TRP A 162 8.41 -1.32 -24.74
CA TRP A 162 9.49 -1.93 -25.52
C TRP A 162 8.99 -3.02 -26.48
N SER A 163 7.94 -3.73 -26.06
CA SER A 163 7.45 -4.94 -26.72
C SER A 163 6.23 -4.72 -27.61
N ARG A 164 5.52 -3.58 -27.49
CA ARG A 164 4.28 -3.32 -28.26
C ARG A 164 3.80 -1.88 -28.22
N ASP A 165 3.04 -1.50 -29.25
CA ASP A 165 2.16 -0.33 -29.22
C ASP A 165 1.00 -0.56 -28.24
N ILE A 166 0.78 0.39 -27.33
CA ILE A 166 -0.35 0.38 -26.39
C ILE A 166 -1.53 1.18 -26.95
N LEU A 167 -1.23 2.38 -27.43
CA LEU A 167 -2.17 3.29 -28.07
C LEU A 167 -1.52 3.80 -29.35
N LYS A 168 -2.27 3.78 -30.45
CA LYS A 168 -1.84 4.34 -31.72
C LYS A 168 -3.04 4.97 -32.40
N TYR A 169 -2.85 6.20 -32.86
CA TYR A 169 -3.89 6.97 -33.54
C TYR A 169 -3.31 7.64 -34.77
N ASP A 170 -4.07 7.61 -35.84
CA ASP A 170 -3.81 8.33 -37.07
C ASP A 170 -5.14 8.83 -37.65
N THR A 171 -5.03 9.51 -38.78
CA THR A 171 -6.14 10.15 -39.48
C THR A 171 -6.25 9.70 -40.94
N SER A 172 -5.67 8.54 -41.27
CA SER A 172 -5.64 8.00 -42.64
C SER A 172 -7.04 7.71 -43.21
N ASP A 173 -8.03 7.51 -42.35
CA ASP A 173 -9.45 7.34 -42.72
C ASP A 173 -10.08 8.64 -43.25
N TYR A 174 -9.49 9.82 -42.99
CA TYR A 174 -10.02 11.13 -43.36
C TYR A 174 -9.32 11.70 -44.60
N LYS A 175 -9.94 11.56 -45.78
CA LYS A 175 -9.32 11.89 -47.08
C LYS A 175 -9.22 13.39 -47.44
N GLY A 176 -9.03 14.27 -46.46
CA GLY A 176 -8.93 15.71 -46.69
C GLY A 176 -8.45 16.48 -45.45
N ASP A 177 -8.43 17.80 -45.55
CA ASP A 177 -8.11 18.69 -44.43
C ASP A 177 -9.09 18.50 -43.27
N THR A 178 -8.54 18.12 -42.12
CA THR A 178 -9.33 17.92 -40.91
C THR A 178 -8.45 17.99 -39.68
N THR A 179 -9.03 18.34 -38.54
CA THR A 179 -8.40 18.16 -37.23
C THR A 179 -9.25 17.23 -36.39
N GLN A 180 -8.65 16.16 -35.88
CA GLN A 180 -9.30 15.17 -35.04
C GLN A 180 -8.65 15.15 -33.65
N THR A 181 -9.46 15.22 -32.61
CA THR A 181 -9.01 14.95 -31.24
C THR A 181 -9.15 13.45 -30.99
N VAL A 182 -8.03 12.76 -30.76
CA VAL A 182 -7.98 11.30 -30.63
C VAL A 182 -7.79 10.87 -29.18
N GLY A 183 -8.20 9.63 -28.88
CA GLY A 183 -7.91 8.94 -27.62
C GLY A 183 -8.51 9.51 -26.33
N ARG A 184 -9.41 10.50 -26.44
CA ARG A 184 -10.08 11.13 -25.28
C ARG A 184 -10.71 10.09 -24.34
N TYR A 185 -10.16 10.04 -23.12
CA TYR A 185 -10.58 9.16 -22.03
C TYR A 185 -10.55 7.65 -22.35
N LYS A 186 -9.77 7.27 -23.36
CA LYS A 186 -9.54 5.85 -23.69
C LYS A 186 -8.28 5.39 -22.96
N PHE A 187 -8.50 4.80 -21.79
CA PHE A 187 -7.44 4.13 -21.04
C PHE A 187 -7.20 2.73 -21.60
N ALA A 188 -5.93 2.38 -21.79
CA ALA A 188 -5.49 1.05 -22.20
C ALA A 188 -4.52 0.48 -21.15
N PRO A 189 -4.61 -0.82 -20.84
CA PRO A 189 -3.71 -1.45 -19.89
C PRO A 189 -2.28 -1.51 -20.44
N LEU A 190 -1.31 -1.11 -19.60
CA LEU A 190 0.11 -1.30 -19.90
C LEU A 190 0.47 -2.79 -19.95
N GLY A 191 -0.25 -3.62 -19.17
CA GLY A 191 0.07 -5.03 -18.95
C GLY A 191 1.20 -5.18 -17.94
N CYS A 192 1.63 -6.42 -17.69
CA CYS A 192 2.80 -6.69 -16.86
C CYS A 192 4.06 -6.25 -17.62
N LEU A 193 4.72 -5.21 -17.13
CA LEU A 193 5.91 -4.67 -17.77
C LEU A 193 7.17 -5.38 -17.28
N ASP A 194 7.92 -5.97 -18.21
CA ASP A 194 9.31 -6.44 -18.01
C ASP A 194 10.32 -5.27 -18.07
N HIS A 195 9.91 -4.17 -18.69
CA HIS A 195 10.66 -2.93 -18.78
C HIS A 195 9.78 -1.72 -18.44
N LEU A 196 10.25 -0.93 -17.49
CA LEU A 196 9.54 0.23 -16.92
C LEU A 196 9.62 1.49 -17.80
N ASN A 197 9.86 1.35 -19.11
CA ASN A 197 9.97 2.47 -20.02
C ASN A 197 8.69 2.57 -20.86
N LEU A 198 8.25 3.80 -21.08
CA LEU A 198 7.22 4.18 -22.01
C LEU A 198 7.84 5.03 -23.10
N TRP A 199 7.40 4.83 -24.33
CA TRP A 199 7.78 5.62 -25.48
C TRP A 199 6.57 6.38 -26.00
N PHE A 200 6.78 7.64 -26.32
CA PHE A 200 5.85 8.45 -27.08
C PHE A 200 6.50 8.71 -28.43
N GLU A 201 5.76 8.50 -29.50
CA GLU A 201 6.22 8.78 -30.86
C GLU A 201 5.18 9.62 -31.60
N ALA A 202 5.66 10.52 -32.45
CA ALA A 202 4.83 11.28 -33.37
C ALA A 202 5.56 11.44 -34.69
N TRP A 203 4.86 11.16 -35.80
CA TRP A 203 5.45 11.31 -37.12
C TRP A 203 4.42 11.70 -38.18
N GLY A 204 4.88 12.35 -39.24
CA GLY A 204 4.12 12.60 -40.46
C GLY A 204 4.25 11.43 -41.43
N ALA A 205 3.13 10.95 -41.98
CA ALA A 205 3.11 9.91 -43.00
C ALA A 205 2.65 10.46 -44.36
N VAL A 206 3.01 9.72 -45.43
CA VAL A 206 2.58 9.90 -46.84
C VAL A 206 3.26 11.04 -47.62
N CYS A 207 3.23 12.32 -47.19
CA CYS A 207 4.07 13.38 -47.81
C CYS A 207 5.07 13.96 -46.81
N THR A 208 6.28 14.26 -47.29
CA THR A 208 7.29 15.10 -46.60
C THR A 208 6.97 16.59 -46.68
N CYS A 209 6.02 16.95 -47.52
CA CYS A 209 5.60 18.29 -47.84
C CYS A 209 4.24 18.59 -47.20
N GLY A 210 3.97 19.86 -46.91
CA GLY A 210 2.70 20.28 -46.33
C GLY A 210 2.76 20.58 -44.84
N SER A 211 1.59 20.84 -44.25
CA SER A 211 1.42 21.44 -42.92
C SER A 211 0.80 20.50 -41.87
N SER A 212 0.85 19.18 -42.11
CA SER A 212 0.33 18.18 -41.18
C SER A 212 1.00 18.31 -39.81
N LYS A 213 0.24 18.07 -38.73
CA LYS A 213 0.75 18.28 -37.37
C LYS A 213 0.08 17.45 -36.29
N VAL A 214 0.85 17.18 -35.24
CA VAL A 214 0.40 16.68 -33.93
C VAL A 214 0.50 17.83 -32.92
N SER A 215 -0.55 18.09 -32.14
CA SER A 215 -0.52 19.09 -31.07
C SER A 215 -1.37 18.72 -29.86
N ASN A 216 -1.31 19.53 -28.80
CA ASN A 216 -2.15 19.40 -27.59
C ASN A 216 -2.05 18.02 -26.94
N ILE A 217 -0.80 17.58 -26.70
CA ILE A 217 -0.50 16.24 -26.20
C ILE A 217 -0.76 16.18 -24.69
N ASN A 218 -1.60 15.23 -24.28
CA ASN A 218 -1.82 14.89 -22.88
C ASN A 218 -1.69 13.39 -22.68
N ILE A 219 -0.78 12.98 -21.81
CA ILE A 219 -0.54 11.58 -21.46
C ILE A 219 -0.95 11.43 -20.01
N ILE A 220 -1.82 10.45 -19.71
CA ILE A 220 -2.31 10.22 -18.36
C ILE A 220 -1.98 8.80 -17.94
N LEU A 221 -1.42 8.66 -16.75
CA LEU A 221 -1.22 7.37 -16.10
C LEU A 221 -2.24 7.18 -14.98
N ALA A 222 -2.76 5.97 -14.89
CA ALA A 222 -3.71 5.57 -13.86
C ALA A 222 -3.29 4.26 -13.22
N ASP A 223 -3.58 4.12 -11.93
CA ASP A 223 -3.58 2.85 -11.22
C ASP A 223 -5.03 2.46 -10.92
N THR A 224 -5.42 1.28 -11.38
CA THR A 224 -6.81 0.85 -11.42
C THR A 224 -7.14 -0.28 -10.45
N ALA A 225 -6.19 -0.69 -9.63
CA ALA A 225 -6.40 -1.69 -8.59
C ALA A 225 -5.95 -1.16 -7.22
N GLY A 226 -6.48 -1.76 -6.16
CA GLY A 226 -6.06 -1.46 -4.80
C GLY A 226 -4.93 -2.37 -4.33
N PRO A 227 -4.19 -1.95 -3.29
CA PRO A 227 -3.12 -2.76 -2.73
C PRO A 227 -3.72 -3.98 -2.02
N ARG A 228 -3.00 -5.10 -1.98
CA ARG A 228 -3.44 -6.30 -1.24
C ARG A 228 -2.37 -6.77 -0.26
N VAL A 229 -2.82 -7.32 0.86
CA VAL A 229 -1.93 -7.92 1.85
C VAL A 229 -1.47 -9.28 1.33
N THR A 230 -0.17 -9.47 1.22
CA THR A 230 0.46 -10.72 0.75
C THR A 230 1.05 -11.54 1.89
N SER A 231 1.35 -10.91 3.03
CA SER A 231 1.91 -11.59 4.19
C SER A 231 1.48 -10.92 5.48
N VAL A 232 1.25 -11.74 6.51
CA VAL A 232 1.10 -11.33 7.90
C VAL A 232 2.08 -12.16 8.74
N VAL A 233 2.95 -11.50 9.49
CA VAL A 233 3.97 -12.15 10.33
C VAL A 233 3.82 -11.67 11.76
N ALA A 234 3.84 -12.60 12.71
CA ALA A 234 3.96 -12.29 14.13
C ALA A 234 5.41 -12.56 14.59
N SER A 235 5.97 -11.65 15.37
CA SER A 235 7.38 -11.67 15.78
C SER A 235 7.59 -11.03 17.15
N LYS A 236 8.74 -11.30 17.78
CA LYS A 236 9.13 -10.65 19.05
C LYS A 236 9.73 -9.26 18.84
N GLU A 237 10.25 -9.01 17.65
CA GLU A 237 10.85 -7.74 17.26
C GLU A 237 10.03 -7.05 16.16
N PRO A 238 10.03 -5.70 16.09
CA PRO A 238 9.30 -4.95 15.07
C PRO A 238 9.71 -5.25 13.63
N ASP A 239 10.95 -5.69 13.42
CA ASP A 239 11.53 -5.99 12.10
C ASP A 239 11.12 -7.37 11.54
N GLY A 240 10.32 -8.14 12.28
CA GLY A 240 9.87 -9.48 11.91
C GLY A 240 10.73 -10.61 12.49
N GLN A 241 11.71 -10.31 13.35
CA GLN A 241 12.58 -11.32 13.96
C GLN A 241 12.04 -11.86 15.29
N GLY A 242 12.48 -13.06 15.64
CA GLY A 242 12.07 -13.77 16.86
C GLY A 242 10.89 -14.71 16.63
N GLY A 243 10.96 -15.89 17.25
CA GLY A 243 10.00 -16.97 17.04
C GLY A 243 8.59 -16.64 17.53
N PRO A 244 7.58 -17.43 17.11
CA PRO A 244 6.17 -17.10 17.28
C PRO A 244 5.60 -17.51 18.66
N TYR A 245 6.43 -17.59 19.71
CA TYR A 245 6.03 -18.05 21.04
C TYR A 245 6.14 -16.93 22.05
N PHE A 246 5.01 -16.58 22.67
CA PHE A 246 4.89 -15.43 23.55
C PHE A 246 4.34 -15.85 24.91
N GLN A 247 4.97 -15.34 25.96
CA GLN A 247 4.51 -15.47 27.34
C GLN A 247 3.67 -14.24 27.73
N PRO A 248 2.81 -14.32 28.76
CA PRO A 248 2.22 -13.14 29.39
C PRO A 248 3.27 -12.08 29.71
N GLY A 249 3.01 -10.84 29.31
CA GLY A 249 3.95 -9.73 29.45
C GLY A 249 4.90 -9.54 28.26
N ASP A 250 4.99 -10.50 27.33
CA ASP A 250 5.69 -10.28 26.06
C ASP A 250 4.92 -9.28 25.17
N THR A 251 5.67 -8.53 24.37
CA THR A 251 5.11 -7.76 23.25
C THR A 251 5.22 -8.59 21.97
N MET A 252 4.09 -8.82 21.31
CA MET A 252 4.02 -9.39 19.98
C MET A 252 3.90 -8.27 18.95
N TYR A 253 4.74 -8.27 17.94
CA TYR A 253 4.61 -7.40 16.77
C TYR A 253 3.94 -8.17 15.63
N ILE A 254 3.00 -7.53 14.95
CA ILE A 254 2.30 -8.09 13.79
C ILE A 254 2.57 -7.17 12.60
N THR A 255 3.31 -7.67 11.61
CA THR A 255 3.66 -6.92 10.41
C THR A 255 2.89 -7.46 9.21
N MET A 256 2.08 -6.59 8.62
CA MET A 256 1.36 -6.82 7.38
C MET A 256 2.17 -6.24 6.21
N THR A 257 2.44 -7.06 5.19
CA THR A 257 3.13 -6.63 3.97
C THR A 257 2.15 -6.56 2.82
N PHE A 258 2.16 -5.45 2.10
CA PHE A 258 1.37 -5.20 0.90
C PHE A 258 2.21 -5.46 -0.35
N ASP A 259 1.55 -5.78 -1.46
CA ASP A 259 2.22 -5.99 -2.75
C ASP A 259 2.68 -4.69 -3.43
N GLU A 260 2.38 -3.53 -2.86
CA GLU A 260 2.83 -2.23 -3.32
C GLU A 260 2.90 -1.21 -2.17
N SER A 261 3.41 -0.02 -2.46
CA SER A 261 3.54 1.05 -1.47
C SER A 261 2.18 1.58 -1.03
N ILE A 262 2.02 1.77 0.29
CA ILE A 262 0.79 2.25 0.90
C ILE A 262 1.00 3.60 1.58
N ARG A 263 -0.12 4.24 1.92
CA ARG A 263 -0.19 5.49 2.69
C ARG A 263 -1.51 5.60 3.43
N PHE A 264 -1.61 6.57 4.33
CA PHE A 264 -2.91 6.97 4.86
C PHE A 264 -3.70 7.73 3.78
N ALA A 265 -5.02 7.54 3.75
CA ALA A 265 -5.90 8.10 2.75
C ALA A 265 -5.86 9.64 2.68
N ASP A 266 -5.84 10.30 3.84
CA ASP A 266 -5.74 11.77 3.97
C ASP A 266 -4.30 12.29 3.90
N ASP A 267 -3.34 11.38 3.85
CA ASP A 267 -1.91 11.61 3.81
C ASP A 267 -1.35 12.42 4.98
N ARG A 268 -1.78 12.09 6.21
CA ARG A 268 -1.27 12.74 7.42
C ARG A 268 -0.77 11.71 8.42
N ALA A 269 0.35 12.03 9.05
CA ALA A 269 0.79 11.31 10.24
C ALA A 269 -0.30 11.41 11.32
N MET A 270 -0.60 10.29 11.96
CA MET A 270 -1.72 10.15 12.87
C MET A 270 -1.23 10.06 14.32
N PRO A 271 -1.89 10.73 15.29
CA PRO A 271 -1.63 10.49 16.71
C PRO A 271 -1.92 9.02 17.08
N LEU A 272 -1.11 8.42 17.95
CA LEU A 272 -1.34 7.03 18.40
C LEU A 272 -2.73 6.82 19.01
N ALA A 273 -3.27 7.84 19.68
CA ALA A 273 -4.61 7.81 20.28
C ALA A 273 -5.75 7.66 19.25
N ASN A 274 -5.53 8.07 18.00
CA ASN A 274 -6.51 7.98 16.92
C ASN A 274 -6.20 6.82 15.96
N ALA A 275 -5.09 6.10 16.19
CA ALA A 275 -4.60 5.08 15.28
C ALA A 275 -5.55 3.89 15.21
N PRO A 276 -5.77 3.30 14.02
CA PRO A 276 -6.61 2.14 13.88
C PRO A 276 -6.04 0.95 14.66
N LYS A 277 -6.93 0.07 15.10
CA LYS A 277 -6.57 -1.18 15.76
C LYS A 277 -6.70 -2.34 14.79
N LEU A 278 -5.83 -3.34 14.95
CA LEU A 278 -5.92 -4.61 14.24
C LEU A 278 -6.58 -5.65 15.15
N LYS A 279 -7.79 -6.07 14.80
CA LYS A 279 -8.47 -7.17 15.51
C LYS A 279 -7.86 -8.51 15.12
N LEU A 280 -7.60 -9.35 16.12
CA LEU A 280 -7.00 -10.66 15.96
C LEU A 280 -8.03 -11.77 16.16
N GLU A 281 -7.91 -12.87 15.41
CA GLU A 281 -8.72 -14.08 15.63
C GLU A 281 -7.94 -15.04 16.53
N LEU A 282 -8.35 -15.15 17.79
CA LEU A 282 -7.73 -16.08 18.75
C LEU A 282 -8.43 -17.43 18.73
N ARG A 283 -7.64 -18.49 18.81
CA ARG A 283 -8.12 -19.87 18.95
C ARG A 283 -7.56 -20.51 20.21
N GLY A 284 -8.36 -21.30 20.91
CA GLY A 284 -7.87 -22.08 22.04
C GLY A 284 -6.84 -23.11 21.57
N ILE A 285 -5.72 -23.25 22.27
CA ILE A 285 -4.70 -24.24 21.91
C ILE A 285 -5.25 -25.67 22.06
N ALA A 286 -6.01 -25.93 23.12
CA ALA A 286 -6.51 -27.27 23.44
C ALA A 286 -7.68 -27.74 22.56
N ASP A 287 -8.58 -26.82 22.18
CA ASP A 287 -9.82 -27.15 21.46
C ASP A 287 -9.84 -26.70 20.01
N ASN A 288 -8.88 -25.86 19.58
CA ASN A 288 -8.78 -25.30 18.25
C ASN A 288 -10.02 -24.47 17.80
N VAL A 289 -10.81 -24.00 18.76
CA VAL A 289 -12.04 -23.24 18.51
C VAL A 289 -11.75 -21.74 18.53
N VAL A 290 -12.34 -20.97 17.61
CA VAL A 290 -12.28 -19.50 17.63
C VAL A 290 -12.96 -18.98 18.89
N LYS A 291 -12.24 -18.12 19.61
CA LYS A 291 -12.70 -17.52 20.86
C LYS A 291 -13.01 -16.06 20.57
N ASN A 292 -14.21 -15.64 20.92
CA ASN A 292 -14.65 -14.25 20.72
C ASN A 292 -14.04 -13.33 21.78
N VAL A 293 -12.72 -13.18 21.71
CA VAL A 293 -11.91 -12.39 22.62
C VAL A 293 -11.64 -11.03 21.98
N ALA A 294 -11.80 -9.95 22.76
CA ALA A 294 -11.39 -8.62 22.34
C ALA A 294 -9.85 -8.50 22.35
N ALA A 295 -9.19 -9.04 21.33
CA ALA A 295 -7.74 -8.91 21.13
C ALA A 295 -7.47 -7.92 19.99
N GLU A 296 -7.02 -6.73 20.38
CA GLU A 296 -6.77 -5.62 19.47
C GLU A 296 -5.31 -5.16 19.58
N ALA A 297 -4.57 -5.25 18.47
CA ALA A 297 -3.21 -4.74 18.38
C ALA A 297 -3.22 -3.26 17.98
N SER A 298 -2.32 -2.48 18.57
CA SER A 298 -2.21 -1.04 18.33
C SER A 298 -1.26 -0.74 17.17
N LEU A 299 -1.65 0.13 16.25
CA LEU A 299 -0.77 0.51 15.14
C LEU A 299 0.48 1.24 15.66
N LEU A 300 1.65 0.78 15.22
CA LEU A 300 2.95 1.36 15.55
C LEU A 300 3.50 2.19 14.38
N SER A 301 3.49 1.62 13.17
CA SER A 301 4.11 2.24 12.00
C SER A 301 3.46 1.86 10.67
N LEU A 302 3.61 2.76 9.70
CA LEU A 302 3.45 2.52 8.28
C LEU A 302 4.78 2.90 7.61
N ASN A 303 5.44 1.94 6.97
CA ASN A 303 6.73 2.14 6.31
C ASN A 303 6.72 1.48 4.91
N GLY A 304 6.72 2.32 3.86
CA GLY A 304 6.62 1.87 2.48
C GLY A 304 5.37 1.00 2.23
N ASN A 305 5.57 -0.30 2.04
CA ASN A 305 4.52 -1.29 1.84
C ASN A 305 4.18 -2.11 3.10
N LYS A 306 4.64 -1.70 4.29
CA LYS A 306 4.43 -2.43 5.54
C LYS A 306 3.62 -1.64 6.54
N LEU A 307 2.76 -2.36 7.27
CA LEU A 307 1.98 -1.86 8.39
C LEU A 307 2.28 -2.73 9.62
N THR A 308 2.81 -2.15 10.69
CA THR A 308 3.22 -2.91 11.88
C THR A 308 2.39 -2.49 13.09
N PHE A 309 1.84 -3.49 13.78
CA PHE A 309 1.07 -3.35 15.00
C PHE A 309 1.80 -3.99 16.17
N SER A 310 1.53 -3.54 17.39
CA SER A 310 2.01 -4.16 18.63
C SER A 310 0.85 -4.64 19.48
N TYR A 311 1.03 -5.78 20.12
CA TYR A 311 0.07 -6.42 20.99
C TYR A 311 0.75 -6.87 22.28
N GLN A 312 0.29 -6.32 23.41
CA GLN A 312 0.78 -6.73 24.72
C GLN A 312 0.04 -7.99 25.16
N VAL A 313 0.75 -9.11 25.31
CA VAL A 313 0.11 -10.39 25.67
C VAL A 313 -0.33 -10.34 27.13
N PRO A 314 -1.64 -10.42 27.42
CA PRO A 314 -2.12 -10.40 28.80
C PRO A 314 -1.89 -11.74 29.48
N ALA A 315 -1.97 -11.77 30.82
CA ALA A 315 -1.94 -13.01 31.60
C ALA A 315 -3.28 -13.77 31.56
N THR A 316 -4.39 -13.06 31.36
CA THR A 316 -5.73 -13.62 31.31
C THR A 316 -6.58 -12.93 30.25
N TYR A 317 -7.58 -13.63 29.75
CA TYR A 317 -8.60 -13.11 28.84
C TYR A 317 -9.99 -13.26 29.44
N ILE A 318 -10.87 -12.32 29.15
CA ILE A 318 -12.28 -12.36 29.58
C ILE A 318 -13.12 -12.98 28.46
N LEU A 319 -13.75 -14.11 28.76
CA LEU A 319 -14.70 -14.81 27.91
C LEU A 319 -16.11 -14.78 28.53
N PRO A 320 -17.18 -15.10 27.79
CA PRO A 320 -18.53 -15.21 28.35
C PRO A 320 -18.62 -16.13 29.59
N GLU A 321 -17.82 -17.18 29.62
CA GLU A 321 -17.70 -18.16 30.71
C GLU A 321 -16.86 -17.69 31.91
N GLY A 322 -16.13 -16.57 31.80
CA GLY A 322 -15.31 -16.01 32.86
C GLY A 322 -13.89 -15.65 32.43
N SER A 323 -13.05 -15.31 33.41
CA SER A 323 -11.62 -15.06 33.19
C SER A 323 -10.87 -16.37 33.05
N VAL A 324 -10.06 -16.51 32.00
CA VAL A 324 -9.24 -17.69 31.73
C VAL A 324 -7.78 -17.29 31.51
N ASN A 325 -6.86 -18.17 31.91
CA ASN A 325 -5.43 -17.98 31.65
C ASN A 325 -5.15 -17.94 30.15
N THR A 326 -4.12 -17.19 29.77
CA THR A 326 -3.62 -17.15 28.39
C THR A 326 -3.18 -18.54 27.95
N ASN A 327 -3.92 -19.12 27.00
CA ASN A 327 -3.64 -20.42 26.38
C ASN A 327 -4.26 -20.45 24.97
N PHE A 328 -3.82 -19.52 24.13
CA PHE A 328 -4.41 -19.25 22.82
C PHE A 328 -3.33 -19.21 21.75
N TYR A 329 -3.75 -19.26 20.49
CA TYR A 329 -2.88 -18.89 19.39
C TYR A 329 -3.60 -18.02 18.38
N VAL A 330 -2.85 -17.22 17.64
CA VAL A 330 -3.33 -16.41 16.53
C VAL A 330 -2.84 -17.05 15.23
N ALA A 331 -3.77 -17.54 14.42
CA ALA A 331 -3.46 -18.03 13.06
C ALA A 331 -3.88 -17.05 11.96
N SER A 332 -4.76 -16.10 12.27
CA SER A 332 -5.21 -15.09 11.31
C SER A 332 -5.63 -13.81 12.03
N ILE A 333 -5.62 -12.71 11.29
CA ILE A 333 -6.35 -11.51 11.70
C ILE A 333 -7.85 -11.73 11.53
N ALA A 334 -8.66 -10.98 12.28
CA ALA A 334 -10.10 -11.00 12.11
C ALA A 334 -10.48 -10.58 10.68
N PRO A 335 -11.66 -11.00 10.15
CA PRO A 335 -12.12 -10.61 8.82
C PRO A 335 -12.01 -9.10 8.57
N TYR A 336 -11.61 -8.69 7.35
CA TYR A 336 -11.49 -7.26 7.03
C TYR A 336 -12.78 -6.47 7.25
N THR A 337 -13.95 -7.11 7.10
CA THR A 337 -15.26 -6.53 7.40
C THR A 337 -15.45 -6.16 8.88
N GLU A 338 -14.66 -6.75 9.78
CA GLU A 338 -14.66 -6.46 11.21
C GLU A 338 -13.60 -5.42 11.61
N GLN A 339 -12.68 -5.08 10.71
CA GLN A 339 -11.62 -4.08 10.88
C GLN A 339 -12.15 -2.64 10.70
N THR A 340 -13.28 -2.33 11.33
CA THR A 340 -14.13 -1.16 11.08
C THR A 340 -13.47 0.19 11.32
N THR A 341 -12.31 0.23 11.98
CA THR A 341 -11.54 1.45 12.23
C THR A 341 -10.68 1.89 11.03
N TRP A 342 -10.47 1.02 10.04
CA TRP A 342 -9.68 1.31 8.84
C TRP A 342 -10.17 0.65 7.56
N VAL A 343 -11.21 -0.17 7.63
CA VAL A 343 -11.96 -0.74 6.50
C VAL A 343 -13.45 -0.52 6.74
N SER A 344 -14.17 -0.09 5.71
CA SER A 344 -15.61 0.19 5.76
C SER A 344 -16.28 -0.29 4.47
N SER A 345 -17.54 -0.70 4.56
CA SER A 345 -18.37 -0.97 3.37
C SER A 345 -18.85 0.31 2.68
N ASN A 346 -18.73 1.46 3.34
CA ASN A 346 -19.12 2.78 2.85
C ASN A 346 -17.90 3.69 2.71
N GLU A 347 -17.96 4.69 1.83
CA GLU A 347 -16.93 5.73 1.69
C GLU A 347 -16.92 6.67 2.91
N THR A 348 -16.11 6.35 3.92
CA THR A 348 -16.10 7.05 5.21
C THR A 348 -14.83 7.84 5.47
N PHE A 349 -13.69 7.36 4.98
CA PHE A 349 -12.38 7.92 5.28
C PHE A 349 -12.04 9.02 4.29
N GLU A 350 -11.56 10.17 4.78
CA GLU A 350 -11.13 11.28 3.91
C GLU A 350 -9.98 10.83 3.00
N LEU A 351 -10.08 11.18 1.72
CA LEU A 351 -9.13 10.81 0.68
C LEU A 351 -8.52 12.06 0.06
N LYS A 352 -7.19 12.08 0.03
CA LYS A 352 -6.40 13.08 -0.69
C LYS A 352 -5.79 12.45 -1.94
N LEU A 353 -5.92 13.14 -3.07
CA LEU A 353 -5.30 12.76 -4.34
C LEU A 353 -4.13 13.70 -4.66
N PHE A 354 -3.18 13.20 -5.44
CA PHE A 354 -1.95 13.91 -5.78
C PHE A 354 -1.86 14.16 -7.28
N GLY A 355 -1.74 15.43 -7.62
CA GLY A 355 -1.43 15.91 -8.96
C GLY A 355 0.08 16.05 -9.17
N LYS A 356 0.45 16.72 -10.25
CA LYS A 356 1.84 17.00 -10.62
C LYS A 356 2.67 17.55 -9.44
N ASN A 357 3.91 17.08 -9.31
CA ASN A 357 4.86 17.44 -8.24
C ASN A 357 4.34 17.17 -6.81
N GLY A 358 3.44 16.19 -6.64
CA GLY A 358 2.81 15.90 -5.35
C GLY A 358 1.85 17.00 -4.88
N ALA A 359 1.39 17.88 -5.79
CA ALA A 359 0.41 18.91 -5.47
C ALA A 359 -0.90 18.25 -5.02
N ALA A 360 -1.17 18.35 -3.73
CA ALA A 360 -2.27 17.66 -3.12
C ALA A 360 -3.53 18.53 -3.16
N GLY A 361 -4.66 17.95 -3.60
CA GLY A 361 -5.90 18.70 -3.77
C GLY A 361 -7.13 17.81 -3.71
N ASN A 362 -8.28 18.43 -3.47
CA ASN A 362 -9.58 17.78 -3.64
C ASN A 362 -9.93 17.80 -5.12
N TYR A 363 -9.38 16.84 -5.85
CA TYR A 363 -9.63 16.71 -7.29
C TYR A 363 -10.96 16.00 -7.58
N LEU A 364 -11.50 15.20 -6.66
CA LEU A 364 -12.84 14.63 -6.80
C LEU A 364 -13.88 15.62 -6.23
N ASN A 365 -14.77 16.15 -7.07
CA ASN A 365 -15.77 17.15 -6.65
C ASN A 365 -16.92 16.55 -5.80
N HIS A 366 -17.03 15.22 -5.69
CA HIS A 366 -18.26 14.55 -5.23
C HIS A 366 -18.07 13.57 -4.06
N SER A 367 -16.88 13.01 -3.87
CA SER A 367 -16.45 12.45 -2.58
C SER A 367 -14.92 12.42 -2.51
N SER A 368 -14.33 13.27 -1.65
CA SER A 368 -12.96 13.08 -1.16
C SER A 368 -12.98 11.97 -0.11
N LYS A 369 -13.59 10.82 -0.40
CA LYS A 369 -13.72 9.72 0.55
C LYS A 369 -13.43 8.37 -0.07
N THR A 370 -13.07 7.41 0.77
CA THR A 370 -12.75 6.04 0.38
C THR A 370 -13.23 5.05 1.45
N THR A 371 -13.29 3.78 1.08
CA THR A 371 -13.70 2.66 1.94
C THR A 371 -12.58 2.15 2.85
N SER A 372 -11.33 2.62 2.66
CA SER A 372 -10.22 2.24 3.54
C SER A 372 -9.33 3.41 3.91
N LEU A 373 -8.94 3.47 5.18
CA LEU A 373 -7.94 4.43 5.67
C LEU A 373 -6.55 4.16 5.07
N ILE A 374 -6.27 2.91 4.70
CA ILE A 374 -5.02 2.50 4.05
C ILE A 374 -5.27 2.38 2.55
N VAL A 375 -4.53 3.15 1.78
CA VAL A 375 -4.64 3.20 0.32
C VAL A 375 -3.27 3.03 -0.32
N ASP A 376 -3.25 2.70 -1.61
CA ASP A 376 -2.03 2.78 -2.41
C ASP A 376 -1.61 4.24 -2.67
N THR A 377 -0.56 4.41 -3.47
CA THR A 377 -0.06 5.72 -3.87
C THR A 377 -1.11 6.53 -4.64
N ALA A 378 -1.91 5.90 -5.51
CA ALA A 378 -2.97 6.54 -6.29
C ALA A 378 -4.19 6.94 -5.44
N GLY A 379 -4.40 6.31 -4.29
CA GLY A 379 -5.59 6.47 -3.46
C GLY A 379 -6.66 5.40 -3.68
N ASN A 380 -6.34 4.23 -4.23
CA ASN A 380 -7.25 3.08 -4.26
C ASN A 380 -7.28 2.39 -2.88
N PRO A 381 -8.46 2.01 -2.38
CA PRO A 381 -8.58 1.28 -1.12
C PRO A 381 -8.05 -0.16 -1.23
N ILE A 382 -7.61 -0.73 -0.11
CA ILE A 382 -7.20 -2.15 -0.02
C ILE A 382 -8.19 -3.11 -0.70
N ASP A 383 -7.67 -4.02 -1.52
CA ASP A 383 -8.44 -5.13 -2.10
C ASP A 383 -8.57 -6.26 -1.06
N ILE A 384 -9.59 -6.13 -0.21
CA ILE A 384 -9.86 -7.10 0.87
C ILE A 384 -10.20 -8.51 0.34
N SER A 385 -10.64 -8.63 -0.91
CA SER A 385 -11.05 -9.90 -1.51
C SER A 385 -9.86 -10.77 -1.91
N LYS A 386 -8.74 -10.12 -2.27
CA LYS A 386 -7.48 -10.78 -2.66
C LYS A 386 -6.42 -10.77 -1.56
N SER A 387 -6.69 -10.10 -0.44
CA SER A 387 -5.76 -9.97 0.67
C SER A 387 -5.77 -11.21 1.58
N THR A 388 -4.58 -11.68 1.96
CA THR A 388 -4.46 -12.75 2.96
C THR A 388 -4.74 -12.25 4.37
N ARG A 389 -5.37 -13.10 5.18
CA ARG A 389 -5.54 -12.87 6.63
C ARG A 389 -4.65 -13.77 7.48
N ASN A 390 -4.18 -14.88 6.90
CA ASN A 390 -3.48 -15.91 7.63
C ASN A 390 -2.07 -15.42 7.96
N LEU A 391 -1.65 -15.67 9.19
CA LEU A 391 -0.26 -15.52 9.58
C LEU A 391 0.57 -16.61 8.88
N GLN A 392 1.79 -16.27 8.49
CA GLN A 392 2.73 -17.23 7.90
C GLN A 392 3.06 -18.39 8.87
N ALA A 393 3.10 -18.08 10.17
CA ALA A 393 3.20 -19.05 11.25
C ALA A 393 2.25 -18.63 12.38
N ALA A 394 1.55 -19.59 12.97
CA ALA A 394 0.69 -19.34 14.12
C ALA A 394 1.50 -18.78 15.30
N ALA A 395 1.02 -17.70 15.90
CA ALA A 395 1.60 -17.11 17.10
C ALA A 395 0.97 -17.73 18.35
N TYR A 396 1.75 -18.46 19.13
CA TYR A 396 1.31 -19.10 20.37
C TYR A 396 1.45 -18.14 21.54
N LEU A 397 0.34 -17.92 22.23
CA LEU A 397 0.21 -17.10 23.43
C LEU A 397 -0.01 -18.06 24.60
N ASP A 398 1.08 -18.50 25.21
CA ASP A 398 1.07 -19.54 26.24
C ASP A 398 1.49 -18.95 27.59
N GLY A 399 0.55 -18.94 28.53
CA GLY A 399 0.76 -18.57 29.92
C GLY A 399 0.48 -19.72 30.88
N ILE A 400 0.34 -20.95 30.40
CA ILE A 400 0.15 -22.12 31.24
C ILE A 400 1.53 -22.57 31.73
N ALA A 401 1.71 -22.57 33.05
CA ALA A 401 2.92 -23.12 33.64
C ALA A 401 2.99 -24.63 33.32
N PRO A 402 4.19 -25.15 32.97
CA PRO A 402 4.33 -26.58 32.72
C PRO A 402 3.96 -27.37 33.98
N GLU A 403 3.18 -28.43 33.80
CA GLU A 403 2.90 -29.40 34.86
C GLU A 403 3.96 -30.50 34.87
N ILE A 404 4.48 -30.82 36.05
CA ILE A 404 5.39 -31.95 36.21
C ILE A 404 4.57 -33.24 36.16
N MET A 405 4.67 -34.00 35.06
CA MET A 405 3.93 -35.25 34.90
C MET A 405 4.48 -36.37 35.79
N SER A 406 5.80 -36.46 35.94
CA SER A 406 6.43 -37.46 36.81
C SER A 406 7.80 -36.99 37.30
N ILE A 407 8.17 -37.46 38.50
CA ILE A 407 9.52 -37.32 39.05
C ILE A 407 10.03 -38.74 39.25
N GLU A 408 11.05 -39.14 38.48
CA GLU A 408 11.75 -40.38 38.73
C GLU A 408 12.85 -40.16 39.78
N ILE A 409 12.74 -40.88 40.89
CA ILE A 409 13.78 -40.92 41.93
C ILE A 409 14.63 -42.17 41.68
N ALA A 410 15.80 -41.98 41.10
CA ALA A 410 16.79 -43.04 40.93
C ALA A 410 17.84 -42.96 42.04
N GLY A 411 17.93 -44.02 42.86
CA GLY A 411 19.01 -44.18 43.84
C GLY A 411 20.16 -44.98 43.24
N LYS A 412 21.38 -44.45 43.32
CA LYS A 412 22.59 -45.24 43.07
C LYS A 412 23.20 -45.62 44.42
N THR A 413 23.06 -46.88 44.80
CA THR A 413 23.85 -47.46 45.90
C THR A 413 25.23 -47.80 45.37
N ASP A 414 26.22 -46.93 45.61
CA ASP A 414 27.61 -47.34 45.54
C ASP A 414 27.87 -48.17 46.81
N ALA A 415 27.84 -49.50 46.67
CA ALA A 415 28.23 -50.42 47.72
C ALA A 415 29.76 -50.37 47.89
N GLY A 416 30.23 -49.43 48.70
CA GLY A 416 31.61 -49.33 49.17
C GLY A 416 31.61 -49.00 50.65
N ASP A 417 32.25 -49.87 51.44
CA ASP A 417 32.28 -49.85 52.90
C ASP A 417 32.55 -48.46 53.49
N GLY A 418 31.68 -48.04 54.41
CA GLY A 418 32.00 -47.02 55.42
C GLY A 418 31.74 -45.56 55.04
N GLY A 419 30.52 -45.21 54.66
CA GLY A 419 30.09 -43.81 54.64
C GLY A 419 28.68 -43.62 54.08
N LEU A 420 27.73 -43.19 54.93
CA LEU A 420 26.41 -42.76 54.48
C LEU A 420 26.52 -41.46 53.66
N ALA A 421 26.70 -41.59 52.36
CA ALA A 421 26.46 -40.53 51.39
C ALA A 421 25.43 -41.02 50.37
N SER A 422 24.15 -40.99 50.74
CA SER A 422 23.06 -41.14 49.78
C SER A 422 22.91 -39.83 49.00
N ASN A 423 23.55 -39.75 47.84
CA ASN A 423 23.25 -38.66 46.91
C ASN A 423 21.94 -38.98 46.21
N LEU A 424 20.83 -38.46 46.75
CA LEU A 424 19.54 -38.42 46.04
C LEU A 424 19.63 -37.33 44.98
N TYR A 425 19.32 -37.68 43.73
CA TYR A 425 19.07 -36.68 42.69
C TYR A 425 17.69 -36.94 42.10
N ALA A 426 16.90 -35.87 42.00
CA ALA A 426 15.66 -35.88 41.22
C ALA A 426 16.01 -35.54 39.76
N ARG A 427 15.48 -36.31 38.81
CA ARG A 427 15.45 -35.93 37.39
C ARG A 427 13.99 -35.67 37.00
N LEU A 428 13.78 -34.62 36.23
CA LEU A 428 12.48 -34.38 35.59
C LEU A 428 12.31 -35.44 34.50
N GLY A 429 11.26 -36.24 34.58
CA GLY A 429 10.91 -37.21 33.54
C GLY A 429 10.33 -36.50 32.30
N GLU A 430 10.59 -37.05 31.12
CA GLU A 430 10.10 -36.55 29.82
C GLU A 430 8.57 -36.54 29.71
#